data_AF-A0A1Y5RQ68-F1
#
_entry.id   AF-A0A1Y5RQ68-F1
#
_cell.length_a   1.000
_cell.length_b   1.000
_cell.length_c   1.000
_cell.angle_alpha   90.00
_cell.angle_beta   90.00
_cell.angle_gamma   90.00
#
_symmetry.space_group_name_H-M   'P 1'
#
loop_
_entity.id
_entity.type
_entity.pdbx_description
1 polymer ?
#
loop_
_entity_poly.entity_id
_entity_poly.type
_entity_poly.pdbx_seq_one_letter_code
_entity_poly.pdbx_strand_id
1 'polypeptide(L)' 'MAYVTDTRTGGFSIFARIAEWRDTAAKSRAQREKYLETKKELNRLSRRELADIGITVGDIERIALEAAKG' A
#
# COMPACT_ATOMS: atom_id res chain seq x y z
N MET A 1 2.60 -40.28 -10.82
CA MET A 1 1.35 -40.05 -10.07
C MET A 1 0.70 -38.81 -10.67
N ALA A 2 -0.32 -38.99 -11.52
CA ALA A 2 -1.06 -37.88 -12.09
C ALA A 2 -1.87 -37.23 -10.96
N TYR A 3 -1.52 -36.01 -10.58
CA TYR A 3 -2.34 -35.22 -9.67
C TYR A 3 -3.57 -34.77 -10.45
N VAL A 4 -4.64 -35.54 -10.33
CA VAL A 4 -5.95 -35.21 -10.88
C VAL A 4 -6.47 -34.03 -10.04
N THR A 5 -6.22 -32.82 -10.53
CA THR A 5 -6.91 -31.62 -10.06
C THR A 5 -8.37 -31.75 -10.49
N ASP A 6 -9.22 -32.22 -9.57
CA ASP A 6 -10.66 -32.30 -9.73
C ASP A 6 -11.23 -30.88 -9.94
N THR A 7 -11.49 -30.53 -11.19
CA THR A 7 -12.23 -29.33 -11.58
C THR A 7 -13.72 -29.62 -11.48
N ARG A 8 -14.27 -29.74 -10.27
CA ARG A 8 -15.73 -29.74 -10.04
C ARG A 8 -16.10 -28.77 -8.93
N THR A 9 -16.41 -27.53 -9.32
CA THR A 9 -17.47 -26.65 -8.77
C THR A 9 -17.35 -25.25 -9.39
N GLY A 10 -17.74 -25.14 -10.67
CA GLY A 10 -17.78 -23.88 -11.44
C GLY A 10 -18.91 -22.91 -11.04
N GLY A 11 -19.06 -22.59 -9.75
CA GLY A 11 -20.06 -21.65 -9.25
C GLY A 11 -19.61 -20.70 -8.14
N PHE A 12 -18.51 -21.01 -7.43
CA PHE A 12 -18.07 -20.23 -6.26
C PHE A 12 -16.70 -19.54 -6.42
N SER A 13 -15.92 -19.82 -7.47
CA SER A 13 -14.55 -19.29 -7.59
C SER A 13 -14.46 -17.84 -8.09
N ILE A 14 -15.41 -17.38 -8.91
CA ILE A 14 -15.39 -16.02 -9.48
C ILE A 14 -15.72 -14.98 -8.39
N PHE A 15 -16.72 -15.26 -7.54
CA PHE A 15 -17.06 -14.38 -6.42
C PHE A 15 -15.91 -14.30 -5.39
N ALA A 16 -15.25 -15.42 -5.09
CA ALA A 16 -14.06 -15.43 -4.24
C ALA A 16 -12.92 -14.58 -4.83
N ARG A 17 -12.66 -14.68 -6.14
CA ARG A 17 -11.65 -13.85 -6.82
C ARG A 17 -11.98 -12.37 -6.84
N ILE A 18 -13.26 -12.01 -6.99
CA ILE A 18 -13.70 -10.61 -6.93
C ILE A 18 -13.53 -10.06 -5.51
N ALA A 19 -13.84 -10.85 -4.47
CA ALA A 19 -13.62 -10.46 -3.08
C ALA A 19 -12.12 -10.22 -2.79
N GLU A 20 -11.25 -11.16 -3.17
CA GLU A 20 -9.79 -11.03 -3.04
C GLU A 20 -9.24 -9.81 -3.78
N TRP A 21 -9.75 -9.55 -4.99
CA TRP A 21 -9.35 -8.37 -5.77
C TRP A 21 -9.82 -7.07 -5.11
N ARG A 22 -11.04 -7.03 -4.56
CA ARG A 22 -11.53 -5.85 -3.82
C ARG A 22 -10.72 -5.59 -2.57
N ASP A 23 -10.36 -6.63 -1.82
CA ASP A 23 -9.54 -6.51 -0.61
C ASP A 23 -8.14 -6.02 -0.96
N THR A 24 -7.55 -6.53 -2.03
CA THR A 24 -6.26 -6.06 -2.54
C THR A 24 -6.34 -4.60 -3.00
N ALA A 25 -7.39 -4.24 -3.75
CA ALA A 25 -7.61 -2.88 -4.22
C ALA A 25 -7.86 -1.88 -3.07
N ALA A 26 -8.61 -2.29 -2.04
CA ALA A 26 -8.84 -1.48 -0.84
C ALA A 26 -7.54 -1.24 -0.08
N LYS A 27 -6.72 -2.29 0.11
CA LYS A 27 -5.39 -2.18 0.72
C LYS A 27 -4.48 -1.25 -0.08
N SER A 28 -4.38 -1.43 -1.40
CA SER A 28 -3.55 -0.56 -2.24
C SER A 28 -4.01 0.90 -2.21
N ARG A 29 -5.33 1.17 -2.13
CA ARG A 29 -5.85 2.53 -1.97
C ARG A 29 -5.45 3.13 -0.63
N ALA A 30 -5.67 2.42 0.47
CA ALA A 30 -5.31 2.88 1.80
C ALA A 30 -3.79 3.17 1.92
N GLN A 31 -2.94 2.31 1.35
CA GLN A 31 -1.49 2.54 1.31
C GLN A 31 -1.14 3.81 0.50
N ARG A 32 -1.82 4.03 -0.63
CA ARG A 32 -1.58 5.21 -1.46
C ARG A 32 -2.06 6.50 -0.80
N GLU A 33 -3.18 6.45 -0.08
CA GLU A 33 -3.67 7.57 0.72
C GLU A 33 -2.67 7.94 1.81
N LYS A 34 -2.22 6.98 2.62
CA LYS A 34 -1.15 7.18 3.62
C LYS A 34 0.11 7.78 3.00
N TYR A 35 0.59 7.23 1.89
CA TYR A 35 1.77 7.76 1.17
C TYR A 35 1.61 9.24 0.82
N LEU A 36 0.47 9.60 0.21
CA LEU A 36 0.22 10.96 -0.25
C LEU A 36 0.04 11.93 0.93
N GLU A 37 -0.63 11.47 1.99
CA GLU A 37 -0.80 12.23 3.23
C GLU A 37 0.55 12.53 3.88
N THR A 38 1.35 11.50 4.16
CA THR A 38 2.69 11.66 4.75
C THR A 38 3.59 12.53 3.87
N LYS A 39 3.58 12.30 2.55
CA LYS A 39 4.37 13.14 1.62
C LYS A 39 3.91 14.60 1.65
N LYS A 40 2.61 14.86 1.71
CA LYS A 40 2.07 16.22 1.76
C LYS A 40 2.43 16.91 3.07
N GLU A 41 2.33 16.22 4.20
CA GLU A 41 2.70 16.73 5.51
C GLU A 41 4.19 17.07 5.57
N LEU A 42 5.06 16.15 5.17
CA LEU A 42 6.51 16.37 5.15
C LEU A 42 6.92 17.51 4.20
N ASN A 43 6.26 17.65 3.04
CA ASN A 43 6.51 18.77 2.12
C ASN A 43 5.98 20.11 2.64
N ARG A 44 5.05 20.11 3.61
CA ARG A 44 4.56 21.34 4.25
C ARG A 44 5.56 21.87 5.28
N LEU A 45 6.42 21.02 5.83
CA LEU A 45 7.45 21.40 6.78
C LEU A 45 8.58 22.18 6.09
N SER A 46 9.10 23.18 6.80
CA SER A 46 10.28 23.92 6.38
C SER A 46 11.55 23.08 6.54
N ARG A 47 12.63 23.46 5.83
CA ARG A 47 13.93 22.80 5.94
C ARG A 47 14.48 22.75 7.37
N ARG A 48 14.14 23.76 8.18
CA ARG A 48 14.55 23.82 9.59
C ARG A 48 13.78 22.79 10.43
N GLU A 49 12.47 22.74 10.29
CA GLU A 49 11.64 21.75 11.00
C GLU A 49 12.02 20.32 10.62
N LEU A 50 12.32 20.07 9.34
CA LEU A 50 12.86 18.80 8.88
C LEU A 50 14.22 18.49 9.51
N ALA A 51 15.13 19.46 9.57
CA ALA A 51 16.43 19.29 10.20
C ALA A 51 16.34 19.08 11.71
N ASP A 52 15.40 19.74 12.39
CA ASP A 52 15.16 19.61 13.83
C ASP A 52 14.73 18.17 14.20
N ILE A 53 14.01 17.49 13.30
CA ILE A 53 13.65 16.07 13.45
C ILE A 53 14.65 15.11 12.79
N GLY A 54 15.78 15.62 12.30
CA GLY A 54 16.86 14.81 11.71
C GLY A 54 16.54 14.21 10.33
N ILE A 55 15.62 14.81 9.59
CA ILE A 55 15.18 14.37 8.26
C ILE A 55 15.64 15.36 7.19
N THR A 56 16.04 14.86 6.02
CA THR A 56 16.35 15.72 4.87
C THR A 56 15.25 15.68 3.81
N VAL A 57 15.25 16.63 2.87
CA VAL A 57 14.28 16.65 1.76
C VAL A 57 14.37 15.37 0.90
N GLY A 58 15.56 14.77 0.79
CA GLY A 58 15.75 13.51 0.07
C GLY A 58 15.13 12.30 0.78
N ASP A 59 14.96 12.37 2.09
CA ASP A 59 14.36 11.29 2.89
C ASP A 59 12.83 11.25 2.78
N ILE A 60 12.18 12.34 2.36
CA ILE A 60 10.71 12.47 2.34
C ILE A 60 10.07 11.32 1.55
N GLU A 61 10.61 10.99 0.37
CA GLU A 61 10.05 9.92 -0.46
C GLU A 61 10.24 8.55 0.17
N ARG A 62 11.40 8.30 0.76
CA ARG A 62 11.70 7.04 1.47
C ARG A 62 10.78 6.85 2.66
N ILE A 63 10.62 7.88 3.49
CA ILE A 63 9.79 7.86 4.71
C ILE A 63 8.31 7.71 4.34
N ALA A 64 7.83 8.45 3.34
CA ALA A 64 6.45 8.31 2.88
C ALA A 64 6.16 6.89 2.36
N LEU A 65 7.11 6.27 1.63
CA LEU A 65 6.98 4.88 1.18
C LEU A 65 7.00 3.88 2.35
N GLU A 66 7.80 4.13 3.37
CA GLU A 66 7.87 3.30 4.58
C GLU A 66 6.56 3.39 5.38
N ALA A 67 6.05 4.59 5.61
CA ALA A 67 4.76 4.83 6.28
C ALA A 67 3.57 4.18 5.56
N ALA A 68 3.63 4.10 4.23
CA ALA A 68 2.60 3.45 3.43
C ALA A 68 2.66 1.92 3.46
N LYS A 69 3.85 1.34 3.70
CA LYS A 69 4.04 -0.12 3.79
C LYS A 69 3.76 -0.66 5.19
N GLY A 70 3.85 0.20 6.22
CA GLY A 70 3.59 -0.10 7.62
C GLY A 70 2.12 -0.10 8.05
#